data_AF-A0A5E4YGD7-F1
#
_entry.id   AF-A0A5E4YGD7-F1
#
_cell.length_a   1.000
_cell.length_b   1.000
_cell.length_c   1.000
_cell.angle_alpha   90.00
_cell.angle_beta   90.00
_cell.angle_gamma   90.00
#
_symmetry.space_group_name_H-M   'P 1'
#
loop_
_entity.id
_entity.type
_entity.pdbx_description
1 polymer ?
#
loop_
_entity_poly.entity_id
_entity_poly.type
_entity_poly.pdbx_seq_one_letter_code
_entity_poly.pdbx_strand_id
1 'polypeptide(L)'
;MTRAEHAPHDAAGQWLDASVRQVVVELALAGAHHGMQSQARVILQALPSLVADRETRQWLHGALLIALGDTHAARAHLAKIVAAGHDGNPTADVLARWLDAMDARQRAAPSSLASPAPASFSASSASSPSDSSRPPMP
;
A
#
# COMPACT_ATOMS: atom_id res chain seq x y z
N MET A 1 -36.75 -28.42 -13.57
CA MET A 1 -36.76 -27.46 -12.46
C MET A 1 -35.34 -27.36 -11.92
N THR A 2 -34.65 -26.30 -12.29
CA THR A 2 -33.25 -26.02 -11.93
C THR A 2 -33.17 -25.56 -10.48
N ARG A 3 -32.71 -26.44 -9.58
CA ARG A 3 -32.31 -26.04 -8.22
C ARG A 3 -30.91 -25.45 -8.34
N ALA A 4 -30.82 -24.12 -8.28
CA ALA A 4 -29.55 -23.43 -8.16
C ALA A 4 -28.90 -23.83 -6.84
N GLU A 5 -27.83 -24.62 -6.90
CA GLU A 5 -26.95 -24.84 -5.77
C GLU A 5 -26.26 -23.52 -5.45
N HIS A 6 -26.69 -22.87 -4.37
CA HIS A 6 -25.95 -21.78 -3.74
C HIS A 6 -24.64 -22.37 -3.19
N ALA A 7 -23.54 -22.10 -3.90
CA ALA A 7 -22.20 -22.46 -3.51
C ALA A 7 -21.81 -21.82 -2.14
N PRO A 8 -20.83 -22.41 -1.43
CA PRO A 8 -20.67 -22.28 0.01
C PRO A 8 -19.89 -21.02 0.38
N HIS A 9 -20.54 -19.85 0.34
CA HIS A 9 -19.90 -18.62 0.83
C HIS A 9 -19.84 -18.55 2.37
N ASP A 10 -20.57 -19.44 3.06
CA ASP A 10 -20.66 -19.53 4.53
C ASP A 10 -19.63 -20.47 5.20
N ALA A 11 -18.96 -21.36 4.45
CA ALA A 11 -18.12 -22.38 5.06
C ALA A 11 -16.88 -21.80 5.77
N ALA A 12 -16.28 -20.74 5.23
CA ALA A 12 -15.12 -20.08 5.85
C ALA A 12 -15.49 -19.33 7.13
N GLY A 13 -16.72 -18.78 7.23
CA GLY A 13 -17.21 -18.10 8.43
C GLY A 13 -17.44 -19.05 9.62
N GLN A 14 -17.58 -20.35 9.35
CA GLN A 14 -17.80 -21.39 10.36
C GLN A 14 -16.51 -22.02 10.91
N TRP A 15 -15.35 -21.80 10.27
CA TRP A 15 -14.09 -22.44 10.67
C TRP A 15 -13.25 -21.60 11.65
N LEU A 16 -13.45 -20.27 11.65
CA LEU A 16 -12.77 -19.35 12.54
C LEU A 16 -13.79 -18.74 13.50
N ASP A 17 -13.49 -18.71 14.80
CA ASP A 17 -14.30 -17.98 15.75
C ASP A 17 -14.24 -16.46 15.52
N ALA A 18 -15.15 -15.70 16.14
CA ALA A 18 -15.25 -14.26 15.94
C ALA A 18 -13.98 -13.50 16.36
N SER A 19 -13.35 -13.93 17.45
CA SER A 19 -12.13 -13.31 17.99
C SER A 19 -10.95 -13.49 17.03
N VAL A 20 -10.79 -14.68 16.45
CA VAL A 20 -9.76 -14.97 15.45
C VAL A 20 -9.99 -14.15 14.19
N ARG A 21 -11.23 -14.04 13.70
CA ARG A 21 -11.54 -13.20 12.53
C ARG A 21 -11.20 -11.72 12.79
N GLN A 22 -11.49 -11.23 13.98
CA GLN A 22 -11.10 -9.86 14.39
C GLN A 22 -9.58 -9.69 14.35
N VAL A 23 -8.81 -10.60 14.95
CA VAL A 23 -7.34 -10.55 14.94
C VAL A 23 -6.79 -10.55 13.52
N VAL A 24 -7.36 -11.34 12.60
CA VAL A 24 -6.94 -11.35 11.20
C VAL A 24 -7.13 -9.97 10.54
N VAL A 25 -8.26 -9.31 10.79
CA VAL A 25 -8.52 -7.96 10.25
C VAL A 25 -7.56 -6.92 10.85
N GLU A 26 -7.34 -6.97 12.16
CA GLU A 26 -6.38 -6.08 12.84
C GLU A 26 -4.96 -6.29 12.32
N LEU A 27 -4.56 -7.55 12.10
CA LEU A 27 -3.26 -7.90 11.52
C LEU A 27 -3.12 -7.37 10.09
N ALA A 28 -4.20 -7.32 9.29
CA ALA A 28 -4.16 -6.71 7.97
C ALA A 28 -3.91 -5.20 8.04
N LEU A 29 -4.56 -4.50 8.98
CA LEU A 29 -4.36 -3.06 9.19
C LEU A 29 -2.93 -2.76 9.65
N ALA A 30 -2.45 -3.48 10.66
CA ALA A 30 -1.07 -3.35 11.14
C ALA A 30 -0.06 -3.74 10.04
N GLY A 31 -0.27 -4.87 9.39
CA GLY A 31 0.59 -5.40 8.33
C GLY A 31 0.71 -4.47 7.13
N ALA A 32 -0.39 -3.82 6.71
CA ALA A 32 -0.36 -2.83 5.64
C ALA A 32 0.60 -1.67 5.95
N HIS A 33 0.63 -1.20 7.21
CA HIS A 33 1.55 -0.17 7.67
C HIS A 33 3.01 -0.64 7.81
N HIS A 34 3.22 -1.95 8.02
CA HIS A 34 4.54 -2.54 8.25
C HIS A 34 5.16 -3.22 7.01
N GLY A 35 4.63 -2.97 5.81
CA GLY A 35 5.22 -3.47 4.57
C GLY A 35 4.71 -4.84 4.11
N MET A 36 3.61 -5.34 4.70
CA MET A 36 2.99 -6.61 4.35
C MET A 36 1.82 -6.41 3.37
N GLN A 37 2.04 -5.67 2.27
CA GLN A 37 0.94 -5.28 1.38
C GLN A 37 0.26 -6.48 0.72
N SER A 38 1.02 -7.52 0.38
CA SER A 38 0.46 -8.72 -0.26
C SER A 38 -0.52 -9.45 0.67
N GLN A 39 -0.17 -9.61 1.94
CA GLN A 39 -0.97 -10.28 2.96
C GLN A 39 -2.21 -9.45 3.29
N ALA A 40 -2.04 -8.13 3.47
CA ALA A 40 -3.14 -7.22 3.73
C ALA A 40 -4.14 -7.18 2.55
N ARG A 41 -3.70 -7.28 1.29
CA ARG A 41 -4.59 -7.38 0.12
C ARG A 41 -5.37 -8.70 0.08
N VAL A 42 -4.75 -9.81 0.45
CA VAL A 42 -5.47 -11.09 0.57
C VAL A 42 -6.58 -10.98 1.61
N ILE A 43 -6.29 -10.39 2.77
CA ILE A 43 -7.29 -10.22 3.83
C ILE A 43 -8.38 -9.21 3.41
N LEU A 44 -8.03 -8.15 2.69
CA LEU A 44 -9.00 -7.21 2.11
C LEU A 44 -10.04 -7.92 1.22
N GLN A 45 -9.61 -8.87 0.40
CA GLN A 45 -10.49 -9.68 -0.44
C GLN A 45 -11.35 -10.66 0.38
N ALA A 46 -10.83 -11.15 1.51
CA ALA A 46 -11.53 -12.06 2.41
C ALA A 46 -12.47 -11.35 3.41
N LEU A 47 -12.46 -10.01 3.49
CA LEU A 47 -13.31 -9.24 4.41
C LEU A 47 -14.79 -9.69 4.45
N PRO A 48 -15.46 -10.02 3.33
CA PRO A 48 -16.85 -10.48 3.36
C PRO A 48 -17.09 -11.72 4.22
N SER A 49 -16.11 -12.62 4.30
CA SER A 49 -16.15 -13.83 5.12
C SER A 49 -15.65 -13.62 6.55
N LEU A 50 -14.88 -12.54 6.78
CA LEU A 50 -14.33 -12.20 8.10
C LEU A 50 -15.29 -11.35 8.94
N VAL A 51 -16.05 -10.48 8.28
CA VAL A 51 -16.93 -9.49 8.91
C VAL A 51 -18.35 -9.62 8.35
N ALA A 52 -19.24 -10.18 9.17
CA ALA A 52 -20.63 -10.40 8.81
C ALA A 52 -21.42 -9.09 8.74
N ASP A 53 -21.15 -8.17 9.67
CA ASP A 53 -21.81 -6.86 9.68
C ASP A 53 -21.40 -6.02 8.46
N ARG A 54 -22.40 -5.64 7.67
CA ARG A 54 -22.19 -4.99 6.38
C ARG A 54 -21.61 -3.59 6.55
N GLU A 55 -22.08 -2.84 7.54
CA GLU A 55 -21.63 -1.47 7.78
C GLU A 55 -20.17 -1.46 8.27
N THR A 56 -19.85 -2.25 9.30
CA THR A 56 -18.48 -2.43 9.81
C THR A 56 -17.53 -2.85 8.70
N ARG A 57 -17.95 -3.78 7.83
CA ARG A 57 -17.16 -4.20 6.67
C ARG A 57 -16.90 -3.07 5.68
N GLN A 58 -17.85 -2.17 5.44
CA GLN A 58 -17.65 -1.02 4.54
C GLN A 58 -16.59 -0.07 5.09
N TRP A 59 -16.64 0.22 6.39
CA TRP A 59 -15.66 1.07 7.06
C TRP A 59 -14.27 0.43 7.07
N LEU A 60 -14.17 -0.86 7.39
CA LEU A 60 -12.91 -1.61 7.36
C LEU A 60 -12.30 -1.72 5.96
N HIS A 61 -13.14 -1.86 4.93
CA HIS A 61 -12.67 -1.84 3.54
C HIS A 61 -12.02 -0.51 3.19
N GLY A 62 -12.67 0.62 3.54
CA GLY A 62 -12.09 1.94 3.38
C GLY A 62 -10.78 2.11 4.15
N ALA A 63 -10.76 1.71 5.42
CA ALA A 63 -9.59 1.77 6.28
C ALA A 63 -8.39 0.99 5.71
N LEU A 64 -8.62 -0.24 5.23
CA LEU A 64 -7.56 -1.06 4.63
C LEU A 64 -7.04 -0.49 3.32
N LEU A 65 -7.89 0.09 2.47
CA LEU A 65 -7.45 0.80 1.25
C LEU A 65 -6.52 1.98 1.60
N ILE A 66 -6.86 2.74 2.64
CA ILE A 66 -6.01 3.85 3.13
C ILE A 66 -4.68 3.30 3.66
N ALA A 67 -4.72 2.25 4.49
CA ALA A 67 -3.52 1.63 5.06
C ALA A 67 -2.58 1.06 3.99
N LEU A 68 -3.13 0.49 2.91
CA LEU A 68 -2.39 0.00 1.75
C LEU A 68 -1.82 1.11 0.86
N GLY A 69 -2.22 2.36 1.09
CA GLY A 69 -1.83 3.50 0.27
C GLY A 69 -2.62 3.63 -1.04
N ASP A 70 -3.68 2.87 -1.22
CA ASP A 70 -4.56 2.91 -2.40
C ASP A 70 -5.55 4.08 -2.29
N THR A 71 -5.02 5.31 -2.16
CA THR A 71 -5.78 6.52 -1.77
C THR A 71 -6.89 6.88 -2.76
N HIS A 72 -6.68 6.65 -4.06
CA HIS A 72 -7.72 6.84 -5.08
C HIS A 72 -8.93 5.90 -4.87
N ALA A 73 -8.67 4.61 -4.59
CA ALA A 73 -9.72 3.64 -4.34
C ALA A 73 -10.46 3.96 -3.03
N ALA A 74 -9.72 4.34 -1.99
CA ALA A 74 -10.30 4.80 -0.72
C ALA A 74 -11.22 6.00 -0.91
N ARG A 75 -10.81 7.01 -1.68
CA ARG A 75 -11.61 8.21 -1.96
C ARG A 75 -12.90 7.87 -2.71
N ALA A 76 -12.81 7.04 -3.75
CA ALA A 76 -13.96 6.58 -4.51
C ALA A 76 -14.94 5.76 -3.65
N HIS A 77 -14.41 4.95 -2.72
CA HIS A 77 -15.23 4.15 -1.79
C HIS A 77 -15.95 5.02 -0.77
N LEU A 78 -15.26 5.98 -0.13
CA LEU A 78 -15.88 6.90 0.82
C LEU A 78 -16.97 7.75 0.16
N ALA A 79 -16.73 8.27 -1.05
CA ALA A 79 -17.73 9.01 -1.80
C ALA A 79 -19.02 8.20 -2.06
N LYS A 80 -18.89 6.90 -2.34
CA LYS A 80 -20.04 5.99 -2.50
C LYS A 80 -20.81 5.80 -1.20
N ILE A 81 -20.12 5.67 -0.07
CA ILE A 81 -20.76 5.50 1.24
C ILE A 81 -21.55 6.77 1.63
N VAL A 82 -20.96 7.95 1.43
CA VAL A 82 -21.62 9.24 1.67
C VAL A 82 -22.85 9.39 0.78
N ALA A 83 -22.71 9.12 -0.53
CA ALA A 83 -23.83 9.15 -1.47
C ALA A 83 -24.95 8.15 -1.13
N ALA A 84 -24.64 7.07 -0.41
CA ALA A 84 -25.61 6.11 0.10
C ALA A 84 -26.31 6.55 1.41
N GLY A 85 -26.13 7.80 1.83
CA GLY A 85 -26.86 8.40 2.97
C GLY A 85 -26.11 8.36 4.31
N HIS A 86 -24.81 8.09 4.31
CA HIS A 86 -23.98 8.15 5.52
C HIS A 86 -23.31 9.53 5.71
N ASP A 87 -23.95 10.59 5.21
CA ASP A 87 -23.48 11.95 5.38
C ASP A 87 -23.54 12.35 6.88
N GLY A 88 -22.48 13.00 7.38
CA GLY A 88 -22.31 13.31 8.81
C GLY A 88 -21.99 12.13 9.73
N ASN A 89 -21.62 10.95 9.19
CA ASN A 89 -21.16 9.83 10.01
C ASN A 89 -19.72 10.12 10.53
N PRO A 90 -19.47 10.05 11.86
CA PRO A 90 -18.17 10.39 12.44
C PRO A 90 -17.04 9.45 11.98
N THR A 91 -17.35 8.19 11.64
CA THR A 91 -16.38 7.25 11.08
C THR A 91 -15.96 7.67 9.68
N ALA A 92 -16.89 8.16 8.85
CA ALA A 92 -16.56 8.72 7.54
C ALA A 92 -15.60 9.90 7.66
N ASP A 93 -15.85 10.82 8.61
CA ASP A 93 -15.00 11.99 8.85
C ASP A 93 -13.59 11.62 9.33
N VAL A 94 -13.48 10.60 10.20
CA VAL A 94 -12.18 10.09 10.64
C VAL A 94 -11.41 9.49 9.47
N LEU A 95 -12.05 8.66 8.65
CA LEU A 95 -11.41 8.05 7.48
C LEU A 95 -11.03 9.08 6.41
N ALA A 96 -11.86 10.11 6.20
CA ALA A 96 -11.54 11.21 5.28
C ALA A 96 -10.29 11.98 5.74
N ARG A 97 -10.23 12.35 7.03
CA ARG A 97 -9.05 13.02 7.59
C ARG A 97 -7.79 12.16 7.52
N TRP A 98 -7.91 10.86 7.79
CA TRP A 98 -6.79 9.94 7.67
C TRP A 98 -6.32 9.81 6.22
N LEU A 99 -7.24 9.70 5.26
CA LEU A 99 -6.93 9.66 3.83
C LEU A 99 -6.19 10.92 3.38
N ASP A 100 -6.65 12.10 3.78
CA ASP A 100 -6.00 13.36 3.44
C ASP A 100 -4.60 13.48 4.07
N ALA A 101 -4.41 12.98 5.29
CA ALA A 101 -3.09 12.90 5.93
C ALA A 101 -2.14 11.94 5.18
N MET A 102 -2.65 10.80 4.69
CA MET A 102 -1.87 9.86 3.88
C MET A 102 -1.47 10.44 2.53
N ASP A 103 -2.38 11.11 1.82
CA ASP A 103 -2.08 11.82 0.58
C ASP A 103 -1.02 12.92 0.79
N ALA A 104 -1.13 13.70 1.87
CA ALA A 104 -0.13 14.71 2.23
C ALA A 104 1.25 14.09 2.46
N ARG A 105 1.31 12.94 3.16
CA ARG A 105 2.56 12.21 3.43
C ARG A 105 3.19 11.65 2.15
N GLN A 106 2.40 11.13 1.23
CA GLN A 106 2.87 10.65 -0.07
C GLN A 106 3.41 11.78 -0.94
N ARG A 107 2.75 12.95 -0.94
CA ARG A 107 3.24 14.15 -1.65
C ARG A 107 4.52 14.73 -1.04
N ALA A 108 4.69 14.61 0.27
CA ALA A 108 5.85 15.12 1.00
C ALA A 108 7.06 14.18 0.95
N ALA A 109 6.87 12.89 0.65
CA ALA A 109 7.98 11.94 0.48
C ALA A 109 8.79 12.34 -0.77
N PRO A 110 10.00 12.90 -0.62
CA PRO A 110 10.81 13.25 -1.76
C PRO A 110 11.36 11.97 -2.39
N SER A 111 11.54 12.01 -3.71
CA SER A 111 12.35 11.09 -4.50
C SER A 111 13.82 11.08 -4.05
N SER A 112 14.10 10.72 -2.79
CA SER A 112 15.45 10.61 -2.19
C SER A 112 16.20 9.36 -2.66
N LEU A 113 16.16 9.11 -3.97
CA LEU A 113 17.07 8.23 -4.70
C LEU A 113 17.65 8.97 -5.92
N ALA A 114 17.78 10.30 -5.87
CA ALA A 114 18.77 10.98 -6.70
C ALA A 114 20.12 10.88 -5.97
N SER A 115 20.80 9.74 -6.17
CA SER A 115 22.20 9.57 -5.78
C SER A 115 23.03 10.68 -6.45
N PRO A 116 23.76 11.53 -5.70
CA PRO A 116 24.70 12.44 -6.34
C PRO A 116 25.80 11.60 -6.98
N ALA A 117 25.92 11.67 -8.30
CA ALA A 117 27.02 11.08 -9.04
C ALA A 117 28.35 11.45 -8.34
N PRO A 118 29.28 10.51 -8.11
CA PRO A 118 30.57 10.86 -7.54
C PRO A 118 31.28 11.81 -8.50
N ALA A 119 31.58 13.02 -8.01
CA ALA A 119 32.41 13.98 -8.71
C ALA A 119 33.77 13.32 -9.00
N SER A 120 33.96 12.90 -10.26
CA SER A 120 35.27 12.52 -10.74
C SER A 120 36.11 13.78 -10.83
N PHE A 121 36.95 14.00 -9.82
CA PHE A 121 38.05 14.95 -9.89
C PHE A 121 39.02 14.45 -10.97
N SER A 122 38.81 14.89 -12.22
CA SER A 122 39.81 14.74 -13.27
C SER A 122 40.86 15.81 -13.04
N ALA A 123 41.96 15.40 -12.41
CA ALA A 123 43.16 16.21 -12.29
C ALA A 123 43.73 16.43 -13.70
N SER A 124 43.63 17.65 -14.20
CA SER A 124 44.44 18.13 -15.32
C SER A 124 45.90 18.11 -14.88
N SER A 125 46.72 17.26 -15.50
CA SER A 125 48.17 17.41 -15.47
C SER A 125 48.66 17.44 -16.91
N ALA A 126 49.12 18.63 -17.28
CA ALA A 126 49.60 18.98 -18.59
C ALA A 126 50.93 18.27 -18.90
N SER A 127 51.08 18.00 -20.19
CA SER A 127 52.19 17.37 -20.89
C SER A 127 53.56 17.98 -20.60
N SER A 128 54.62 17.17 -20.65
CA SER A 128 55.84 17.56 -21.35
C SER A 128 56.56 16.34 -21.95
N PRO A 129 57.12 16.49 -23.15
CA PRO A 129 57.73 15.42 -23.93
C PRO A 129 59.20 15.22 -23.51
N SER A 130 59.69 13.99 -23.61
CA SER A 130 61.14 13.76 -23.70
C SER A 130 61.39 12.71 -24.76
N ASP A 131 62.05 13.24 -25.78
CA ASP A 131 62.48 12.67 -27.04
C ASP A 131 63.76 11.83 -26.85
N SER A 132 63.91 10.87 -27.76
CA SER A 132 65.16 10.26 -28.22
C SER A 132 66.09 9.57 -27.21
N SER A 133 66.21 8.24 -27.35
CA SER A 133 67.31 7.65 -28.14
C SER A 133 67.32 6.11 -28.08
N ARG A 134 67.25 5.50 -29.27
CA ARG A 134 67.60 4.09 -29.59
C ARG A 134 69.13 3.90 -29.41
N PRO A 135 69.68 2.69 -29.20
CA PRO A 135 69.98 1.77 -30.31
C PRO A 135 69.80 0.26 -29.97
N PRO A 136 70.00 -0.67 -30.93
CA PRO A 136 69.53 -2.06 -30.85
C PRO A 136 70.63 -3.12 -30.57
N MET A 137 70.16 -4.37 -30.42
CA MET A 137 70.83 -5.68 -30.65
C MET A 137 71.79 -6.17 -29.54
N PRO A 138 72.08 -7.49 -29.44
CA PRO A 138 71.94 -8.60 -30.42
C PRO A 138 70.73 -9.53 -30.27
#